data_AF-A0A1V5NXM6-F1
#
_entry.id   AF-A0A1V5NXM6-F1
#
_cell.length_a   1.000
_cell.length_b   1.000
_cell.length_c   1.000
_cell.angle_alpha   90.00
_cell.angle_beta   90.00
_cell.angle_gamma   90.00
#
_symmetry.space_group_name_H-M   'P 1'
#
loop_
_entity.id
_entity.type
_entity.pdbx_description
1 polymer ?
#
loop_
_entity_poly.entity_id
_entity_poly.type
_entity_poly.pdbx_seq_one_letter_code
_entity_poly.pdbx_strand_id
1 'polypeptide(L)'
;MGYHAQKTVTSTPIEACVGSGAMVTRNRLVIKNVGPFNLYYAYESADATSAKGMLLEPYASMVWEYGGLKPGKPDHVYVACATGETATVCIEEY
;
A
#
# COMPACT_ATOMS: atom_id res chain seq x y z
N MET A 1 17.02 0.04 10.08
CA MET A 1 16.37 1.26 9.56
C MET A 1 15.37 0.80 8.52
N GLY A 2 14.08 1.10 8.68
CA GLY A 2 13.07 0.72 7.68
C GLY A 2 13.28 1.52 6.38
N TYR A 3 12.91 0.95 5.25
CA TYR A 3 12.85 1.73 4.00
C TYR A 3 11.58 2.56 4.03
N HIS A 4 11.73 3.88 4.01
CA HIS A 4 10.62 4.81 4.04
C HIS A 4 10.52 5.48 2.67
N ALA A 5 9.50 5.13 1.90
CA ALA A 5 9.21 5.77 0.62
C ALA A 5 7.93 6.57 0.73
N GLN A 6 8.00 7.88 0.48
CA GLN A 6 6.81 8.70 0.26
C GLN A 6 6.51 8.77 -1.23
N LYS A 7 5.24 8.55 -1.58
CA LYS A 7 4.76 8.60 -2.96
C LYS A 7 3.49 9.45 -3.03
N THR A 8 3.40 10.31 -4.05
CA THR A 8 2.14 10.96 -4.41
C THR A 8 1.27 9.95 -5.14
N VAL A 9 0.03 9.80 -4.70
CA VAL A 9 -0.94 8.86 -5.26
C VAL A 9 -2.06 9.64 -5.90
N THR A 10 -2.36 9.32 -7.15
CA THR A 10 -3.50 9.89 -7.91
C THR A 10 -4.47 8.77 -8.26
N SER A 11 -5.42 9.03 -9.15
CA SER A 11 -6.36 8.00 -9.64
C SER A 11 -5.72 6.90 -10.48
N THR A 12 -4.43 7.01 -10.82
CA THR A 12 -3.70 5.93 -11.49
C THR A 12 -3.07 5.04 -10.43
N PRO A 13 -3.39 3.73 -10.40
CA PRO A 13 -2.75 2.79 -9.50
C PRO A 13 -1.23 2.84 -9.61
N ILE A 14 -0.57 3.01 -8.47
CA ILE A 14 0.88 2.90 -8.36
C ILE A 14 1.23 1.68 -7.52
N GLU A 15 2.34 1.03 -7.86
CA GLU A 15 2.84 -0.10 -7.09
C GLU A 15 3.49 0.42 -5.80
N ALA A 16 2.89 0.05 -4.67
CA ALA A 16 3.39 0.37 -3.34
C ALA A 16 4.53 -0.58 -2.94
N CYS A 17 4.31 -1.88 -3.13
CA CYS A 17 5.24 -2.95 -2.73
C CYS A 17 5.36 -4.00 -3.83
N VAL A 18 6.59 -4.50 -4.05
CA VAL A 18 6.91 -5.67 -4.89
C VAL A 18 7.47 -6.75 -3.98
N GLY A 19 6.86 -7.94 -4.02
CA GLY A 19 7.22 -9.07 -3.19
C GLY A 19 8.60 -9.68 -3.48
N SER A 20 9.37 -9.14 -4.44
CA SER A 20 10.64 -9.68 -4.89
C SER A 20 11.76 -9.42 -3.89
N GLY A 21 12.54 -10.48 -3.58
CA GLY A 21 13.88 -10.48 -2.99
C GLY A 21 14.12 -9.74 -1.68
N ALA A 22 13.98 -8.40 -1.68
CA ALA A 22 14.23 -7.51 -0.54
C ALA A 22 13.26 -7.72 0.63
N MET A 23 12.13 -8.37 0.40
CA MET A 23 11.05 -8.64 1.36
C MET A 23 11.10 -10.05 1.96
N VAL A 24 12.23 -10.78 1.84
CA VAL A 24 12.46 -12.08 2.49
C VAL A 24 12.99 -11.89 3.92
N THR A 25 13.63 -10.75 4.17
CA THR A 25 14.16 -10.36 5.49
C THR A 25 13.25 -9.38 6.25
N ARG A 26 12.18 -8.91 5.60
CA ARG A 26 11.26 -7.91 6.14
C ARG A 26 9.91 -8.56 6.48
N ASN A 27 9.58 -8.57 7.75
CA ASN A 27 8.42 -9.24 8.31
C ASN A 27 7.22 -8.29 8.50
N ARG A 28 7.35 -7.00 8.17
CA ARG A 28 6.24 -6.06 8.30
C ARG A 28 6.21 -5.02 7.17
N LEU A 29 5.04 -4.83 6.59
CA LEU A 29 4.72 -3.75 5.65
C LEU A 29 3.72 -2.80 6.32
N VAL A 30 4.01 -1.50 6.28
CA VAL A 30 3.09 -0.46 6.75
C VAL A 30 2.81 0.49 5.60
N ILE A 31 1.53 0.68 5.28
CA ILE A 31 1.05 1.68 4.33
C ILE A 31 0.31 2.74 5.13
N LYS A 32 0.80 3.97 5.12
CA LYS A 32 0.20 5.10 5.84
C LYS A 32 -0.35 6.09 4.83
N ASN A 33 -1.64 6.36 4.90
CA ASN A 33 -2.20 7.54 4.29
C ASN A 33 -1.77 8.75 5.11
N VAL A 34 -1.02 9.68 4.53
CA VAL A 34 -0.64 10.94 5.19
C VAL A 34 -1.30 12.14 4.50
N GLY A 35 -2.22 11.88 3.57
CA GLY A 35 -3.03 12.88 2.88
C GLY A 35 -4.45 13.00 3.44
N PRO A 36 -5.20 14.02 2.99
CA PRO A 36 -6.56 14.30 3.46
C PRO A 36 -7.66 13.51 2.74
N PHE A 37 -7.32 12.71 1.73
CA PHE A 37 -8.28 11.96 0.90
C PHE A 37 -8.17 10.46 1.11
N ASN A 38 -9.21 9.72 0.73
CA ASN A 38 -9.22 8.27 0.83
C ASN A 38 -8.20 7.65 -0.12
N LEU A 39 -7.46 6.67 0.38
CA LEU A 39 -6.64 5.78 -0.43
C LEU A 39 -7.36 4.46 -0.60
N TYR A 40 -7.27 3.90 -1.79
CA TYR A 40 -7.73 2.56 -2.10
C TYR A 40 -6.51 1.70 -2.37
N TYR A 41 -6.52 0.47 -1.88
CA TYR A 41 -5.43 -0.47 -2.10
C TYR A 41 -5.95 -1.85 -2.49
N ALA A 42 -5.21 -2.55 -3.34
CA ALA A 42 -5.56 -3.87 -3.84
C ALA A 42 -4.31 -4.68 -4.22
N TYR A 43 -4.47 -5.99 -4.40
CA TYR A 43 -3.39 -6.87 -4.85
C TYR A 43 -3.27 -6.95 -6.38
N GLU A 44 -4.29 -6.48 -7.09
CA GLU A 44 -4.27 -6.26 -8.54
C GLU A 44 -4.40 -4.77 -8.83
N SER A 45 -3.65 -4.28 -9.83
CA SER A 45 -3.65 -2.85 -10.15
C SER A 45 -5.02 -2.34 -10.60
N ALA A 46 -5.78 -3.16 -11.33
CA ALA A 46 -7.11 -2.82 -11.83
C ALA A 46 -8.16 -2.61 -10.72
N ASP A 47 -7.91 -3.16 -9.52
CA ASP A 47 -8.85 -3.10 -8.41
C ASP A 47 -8.56 -1.96 -7.43
N ALA A 48 -7.39 -1.34 -7.51
CA ALA A 48 -6.97 -0.28 -6.58
C ALA A 48 -7.80 1.01 -6.71
N THR A 49 -8.74 1.14 -7.64
CA THR A 49 -9.70 2.27 -7.76
C THR A 49 -11.16 1.81 -7.82
N SER A 50 -11.42 0.52 -7.64
CA SER A 50 -12.75 -0.06 -7.77
C SER A 50 -13.35 -0.37 -6.40
N ALA A 51 -14.65 -0.71 -6.37
CA ALA A 51 -15.32 -1.16 -5.15
C ALA A 51 -14.75 -2.48 -4.59
N LYS A 52 -13.85 -3.15 -5.32
CA LYS A 52 -13.14 -4.34 -4.87
C LYS A 52 -11.85 -4.01 -4.11
N GLY A 53 -11.34 -2.78 -4.27
CA GLY A 53 -10.24 -2.28 -3.48
C GLY A 53 -10.65 -2.08 -2.02
N MET A 54 -9.67 -2.15 -1.13
CA MET A 54 -9.85 -1.85 0.29
C MET A 54 -9.60 -0.36 0.53
N LEU A 55 -10.39 0.25 1.41
CA LEU A 55 -10.29 1.68 1.73
C LEU A 55 -9.36 1.90 2.93
N LEU A 56 -8.51 2.91 2.81
CA LEU A 56 -7.67 3.46 3.86
C LEU A 56 -7.99 4.95 4.03
N GLU A 57 -8.63 5.27 5.16
CA GLU A 57 -9.08 6.62 5.49
C GLU A 57 -7.92 7.63 5.55
N PRO A 58 -8.21 8.95 5.45
CA PRO A 58 -7.21 9.99 5.64
C PRO A 58 -6.47 9.81 6.97
N TYR A 59 -5.15 9.99 6.94
CA TYR A 59 -4.29 9.88 8.14
C TYR A 59 -4.29 8.51 8.83
N ALA A 60 -4.87 7.47 8.22
CA ALA A 60 -4.89 6.11 8.75
C ALA A 60 -3.70 5.28 8.25
N SER A 61 -3.44 4.17 8.94
CA SER A 61 -2.40 3.22 8.57
C SER A 61 -2.93 1.79 8.49
N MET A 62 -2.43 1.04 7.52
CA MET A 62 -2.60 -0.39 7.39
C MET A 62 -1.27 -1.08 7.67
N VAL A 63 -1.30 -2.11 8.51
CA VAL A 63 -0.12 -2.89 8.89
C VAL A 63 -0.35 -4.35 8.50
N TRP A 64 0.59 -4.91 7.75
CA TRP A 64 0.70 -6.35 7.55
C TRP A 64 1.89 -6.89 8.30
N GLU A 65 1.65 -7.80 9.24
CA GLU A 65 2.69 -8.53 9.96
C GLU A 65 2.80 -9.95 9.37
N TYR A 66 3.90 -10.23 8.68
CA TYR A 66 4.24 -11.51 8.10
C TYR A 66 4.94 -12.39 9.15
N GLY A 67 4.22 -12.71 10.23
CA GLY A 67 4.70 -13.64 11.25
C GLY A 67 4.79 -15.06 10.71
N GLY A 68 5.95 -15.46 10.16
CA GLY A 68 6.33 -16.87 9.93
C GLY A 68 5.59 -17.65 8.85
N LEU A 69 4.66 -17.05 8.09
CA LEU A 69 3.83 -17.77 7.12
C LEU A 69 3.99 -17.24 5.69
N LYS A 70 4.69 -18.02 4.85
CA LYS A 70 4.09 -18.31 3.54
C LYS A 70 2.83 -19.15 3.83
N PRO A 71 1.62 -18.79 3.33
CA PRO A 71 1.35 -17.95 2.15
C PRO A 71 0.62 -16.62 2.47
N GLY A 72 0.80 -16.00 3.64
CA GLY A 72 0.04 -14.81 4.06
C GLY A 72 0.55 -13.46 3.54
N LYS A 73 1.47 -13.44 2.56
CA LYS A 73 2.13 -12.24 2.05
C LYS A 73 1.64 -11.92 0.62
N PRO A 74 1.15 -10.69 0.35
CA PRO A 74 0.81 -10.29 -1.01
C PRO A 74 2.07 -10.10 -1.86
N ASP A 75 2.06 -10.68 -3.06
CA ASP A 75 3.17 -10.55 -4.01
C ASP A 75 3.28 -9.11 -4.55
N HIS A 76 2.15 -8.41 -4.67
CA HIS A 76 2.10 -7.01 -5.07
C HIS A 76 1.02 -6.28 -4.28
N VAL A 77 1.26 -5.01 -3.97
CA VAL A 77 0.22 -4.11 -3.44
C VAL A 77 0.22 -2.86 -4.29
N TYR A 78 -0.93 -2.53 -4.85
CA TYR A 78 -1.19 -1.31 -5.60
C TYR A 78 -2.03 -0.37 -4.77
N VAL A 79 -1.78 0.93 -4.90
CA VAL A 79 -2.53 2.00 -4.22
C VAL A 79 -2.97 3.05 -5.22
N ALA A 80 -4.17 3.59 -5.06
CA ALA A 80 -4.71 4.69 -5.86
C ALA A 80 -5.63 5.59 -5.02
N CYS A 81 -5.94 6.78 -5.54
CA CYS A 81 -7.00 7.66 -5.01
C CYS A 81 -8.26 7.57 -5.88
N ALA A 82 -9.36 8.16 -5.41
CA ALA A 82 -10.51 8.37 -6.27
C ALA A 82 -10.16 9.30 -7.46
N THR A 83 -10.93 9.19 -8.54
CA THR A 83 -10.81 10.08 -9.70
C THR A 83 -10.92 11.55 -9.28
N GLY A 84 -9.90 12.36 -9.62
CA GLY A 84 -9.85 13.78 -9.29
C GLY A 84 -9.24 14.11 -7.91
N GLU A 85 -8.89 13.09 -7.12
CA GLU A 85 -8.23 13.26 -5.82
C GLU A 85 -6.72 12.99 -5.92
N THR A 86 -5.97 13.54 -4.97
CA THR A 86 -4.53 13.29 -4.84
C THR A 86 -4.17 13.18 -3.36
N ALA A 87 -3.60 12.05 -2.96
CA ALA A 87 -3.11 11.82 -1.61
C ALA A 87 -1.61 11.59 -1.59
N THR A 88 -1.08 11.45 -0.39
CA THR A 88 0.33 11.08 -0.16
C THR A 88 0.34 9.84 0.70
N VAL A 89 1.10 8.83 0.27
CA VAL A 89 1.28 7.60 1.01
C VAL A 89 2.72 7.50 1.49
N CYS A 90 2.91 7.05 2.73
CA CYS A 90 4.21 6.62 3.24
C CYS A 90 4.22 5.10 3.36
N ILE A 91 5.23 4.47 2.78
CA ILE A 91 5.40 3.02 2.79
C ILE A 91 6.63 2.71 3.63
N GLU A 92 6.44 1.92 4.68
CA GLU A 92 7.51 1.50 5.58
C GLU A 92 7.64 -0.02 5.58
N GLU A 93 8.86 -0.49 5.33
CA GLU A 93 9.16 -1.90 5.24
C GLU A 93 10.23 -2.27 6.29
N TYR A 94 9.92 -3.25 7.15
CA TYR A 94 10.75 -3.69 8.27
C TYR A 94 11.05 -5.15 8.21
#